data_AF-A0A2W1U3G9-F1
#
_entry.id   AF-A0A2W1U3G9-F1
#
_cell.length_a   1.000
_cell.length_b   1.000
_cell.length_c   1.000
_cell.angle_alpha   90.00
_cell.angle_beta   90.00
_cell.angle_gamma   90.00
#
_symmetry.space_group_name_H-M   'P 1'
#
loop_
_entity.id
_entity.type
_entity.pdbx_description
1 polymer ?
#
loop_
_entity_poly.entity_id
_entity_poly.type
_entity_poly.pdbx_seq_one_letter_code
_entity_poly.pdbx_strand_id
1 'polypeptide(L)'
;MNTKEAKQSIVTFVEGSTDVVGDGWEPNDGPRLGKCGLGLGTGGIQYVYAMVRSASADPKADVEAVEQHWKELGVTTERYQTGGDDPILGVRGRGGPVSSSDFRADPRGYTIDGSSQCVAGDFEKMSLDSQE
;
A
#
# COMPACT_ATOMS: atom_id res chain seq x y z
N MET A 1 -13.03 -4.70 -12.15
CA MET A 1 -12.92 -3.86 -10.94
C MET A 1 -13.47 -2.47 -11.23
N ASN A 2 -14.39 -1.98 -10.41
CA ASN A 2 -14.93 -0.61 -10.43
C ASN A 2 -14.27 0.26 -9.34
N THR A 3 -14.67 1.53 -9.23
CA THR A 3 -14.09 2.50 -8.27
C THR A 3 -14.27 2.11 -6.80
N LYS A 4 -15.46 1.61 -6.43
CA LYS A 4 -15.74 1.14 -5.06
C LYS A 4 -14.90 -0.09 -4.72
N GLU A 5 -14.83 -1.05 -5.64
CA GLU A 5 -14.00 -2.24 -5.50
C GLU A 5 -12.51 -1.88 -5.41
N ALA A 6 -12.03 -0.89 -6.19
CA ALA A 6 -10.65 -0.42 -6.12
C ALA A 6 -10.31 0.20 -4.75
N LYS A 7 -11.21 1.05 -4.22
CA LYS A 7 -11.07 1.63 -2.87
C LYS A 7 -11.03 0.54 -1.79
N GLN A 8 -11.97 -0.41 -1.86
CA GLN A 8 -12.02 -1.51 -0.88
C GLN A 8 -10.79 -2.42 -1.00
N SER A 9 -10.35 -2.73 -2.21
CA SER A 9 -9.19 -3.59 -2.45
C SER A 9 -7.92 -3.05 -1.79
N ILE A 10 -7.65 -1.74 -1.88
CA ILE A 10 -6.47 -1.18 -1.24
C ILE A 10 -6.59 -1.12 0.29
N VAL A 11 -7.78 -0.82 0.82
CA VAL A 11 -8.03 -0.85 2.27
C VAL A 11 -7.82 -2.25 2.82
N THR A 12 -8.50 -3.24 2.26
CA THR A 12 -8.38 -4.64 2.69
C THR A 12 -6.95 -5.15 2.55
N PHE A 13 -6.23 -4.76 1.49
CA PHE A 13 -4.84 -5.16 1.31
C PHE A 13 -3.92 -4.58 2.40
N VAL A 14 -4.01 -3.28 2.67
CA VAL A 14 -3.15 -2.63 3.68
C VAL A 14 -3.53 -3.11 5.08
N GLU A 15 -4.81 -3.12 5.44
CA GLU A 15 -5.26 -3.57 6.77
C GLU A 15 -4.90 -5.05 7.00
N GLY A 16 -5.11 -5.93 6.01
CA GLY A 16 -4.68 -7.33 6.11
C GLY A 16 -3.16 -7.48 6.25
N SER A 17 -2.38 -6.59 5.64
CA SER A 17 -0.93 -6.55 5.82
C SER A 17 -0.53 -6.05 7.21
N THR A 18 -1.31 -5.12 7.80
CA THR A 18 -1.07 -4.65 9.17
C THR A 18 -1.32 -5.75 10.20
N ASP A 19 -2.35 -6.58 10.00
CA ASP A 19 -2.69 -7.70 10.88
C ASP A 19 -1.57 -8.74 10.99
N VAL A 20 -0.77 -8.91 9.93
CA VAL A 20 0.38 -9.84 9.90
C VAL A 20 1.49 -9.40 10.86
N VAL A 21 1.66 -8.09 11.03
CA VAL A 21 2.70 -7.49 11.90
C VAL A 21 2.18 -7.27 13.33
N GLY A 22 0.86 -7.25 13.52
CA GLY A 22 0.19 -6.99 14.80
C GLY A 22 -0.25 -5.55 14.99
N ASP A 23 -0.72 -5.24 16.20
CA ASP A 23 -1.49 -4.02 16.51
C ASP A 23 -0.67 -2.70 16.49
N GLY A 24 -1.38 -1.58 16.71
CA GLY A 24 -0.77 -0.25 16.90
C GLY A 24 -0.63 0.58 15.62
N TRP A 25 -1.34 0.20 14.57
CA TRP A 25 -1.39 0.94 13.31
C TRP A 25 -2.42 2.05 13.34
N GLU A 26 -2.05 3.19 12.78
CA GLU A 26 -2.92 4.35 12.61
C GLU A 26 -2.93 4.78 11.14
N PRO A 27 -4.06 5.29 10.61
CA PRO A 27 -4.09 5.88 9.28
C PRO A 27 -3.14 7.07 9.20
N ASN A 28 -2.13 6.98 8.33
CA ASN A 28 -1.28 8.11 8.00
C ASN A 28 -1.85 8.88 6.80
N ASP A 29 -2.45 8.15 5.86
CA ASP A 29 -3.00 8.73 4.66
C ASP A 29 -4.11 7.88 4.02
N GLY A 30 -5.17 8.54 3.57
CA GLY A 30 -6.19 7.96 2.70
C GLY A 30 -7.31 7.17 3.38
N PRO A 31 -8.14 6.45 2.58
CA PRO A 31 -7.93 6.18 1.15
C PRO A 31 -8.19 7.42 0.29
N ARG A 32 -7.15 7.95 -0.37
CA ARG A 32 -7.24 9.14 -1.22
C ARG A 32 -7.32 8.76 -2.68
N LEU A 33 -8.07 9.55 -3.45
CA LEU A 33 -8.09 9.48 -4.91
C LEU A 33 -6.73 9.94 -5.48
N GLY A 34 -6.22 9.18 -6.43
CA GLY A 34 -5.06 9.51 -7.25
C GLY A 34 -5.37 9.36 -8.74
N LYS A 35 -4.67 10.11 -9.58
CA LYS A 35 -4.71 9.91 -11.04
C LYS A 35 -3.86 8.70 -11.43
N CYS A 36 -4.31 7.95 -12.42
CA CYS A 36 -3.53 6.90 -13.08
C CYS A 36 -3.88 6.85 -14.58
N GLY A 37 -3.15 6.04 -15.34
CA GLY A 37 -3.41 5.84 -16.77
C GLY A 37 -3.77 4.38 -17.06
N LEU A 38 -4.80 4.16 -17.87
CA LEU A 38 -5.19 2.84 -18.38
C LEU A 38 -4.51 2.49 -19.72
N GLY A 39 -3.64 3.36 -20.21
CA GLY A 39 -3.02 3.27 -21.53
C GLY A 39 -3.78 4.07 -22.61
N LEU A 40 -3.13 4.29 -23.75
CA LEU A 40 -3.66 5.00 -24.93
C LEU A 40 -4.31 6.38 -24.60
N GLY A 41 -3.74 7.12 -23.65
CA GLY A 41 -4.28 8.43 -23.24
C GLY A 41 -5.58 8.37 -22.45
N THR A 42 -6.05 7.17 -22.08
CA THR A 42 -7.25 7.00 -21.26
C THR A 42 -6.88 7.24 -19.79
N GLY A 43 -7.41 8.33 -19.24
CA GLY A 43 -7.30 8.62 -17.81
C GLY A 43 -8.04 7.59 -16.98
N GLY A 44 -7.54 7.36 -15.78
CA GLY A 44 -8.19 6.54 -14.77
C GLY A 44 -7.93 7.11 -13.38
N ILE A 45 -8.57 6.47 -12.41
CA ILE A 45 -8.39 6.77 -11.00
C ILE A 45 -7.87 5.54 -10.28
N GLN A 46 -7.13 5.78 -9.22
CA GLN A 46 -6.70 4.78 -8.26
C GLN A 46 -6.89 5.32 -6.84
N TYR A 47 -6.84 4.44 -5.86
CA TYR A 47 -6.87 4.81 -4.45
C TYR A 47 -5.53 4.49 -3.81
N VAL A 48 -5.02 5.43 -3.02
CA VAL A 48 -3.80 5.27 -2.22
C VAL A 48 -4.19 5.24 -0.75
N TYR A 49 -3.62 4.30 0.00
CA TYR A 49 -3.85 4.17 1.43
C TYR A 49 -2.55 3.82 2.13
N ALA A 50 -2.31 4.41 3.30
CA ALA A 50 -1.13 4.19 4.10
C ALA A 50 -1.44 4.18 5.59
N MET A 51 -0.85 3.23 6.29
CA MET A 51 -0.87 3.14 7.74
C MET A 51 0.55 3.22 8.30
N VAL A 52 0.68 3.77 9.51
CA VAL A 52 1.94 3.88 10.23
C VAL A 52 1.81 3.30 11.62
N ARG A 53 2.92 2.83 12.18
CA ARG A 53 3.02 2.43 13.59
C ARG A 53 4.42 2.71 14.13
N SER A 54 4.56 2.61 15.45
CA SER A 54 5.89 2.55 16.08
C SER A 54 6.64 1.29 15.66
N ALA A 55 7.97 1.39 15.61
CA ALA A 55 8.83 0.25 15.27
C ALA A 55 8.67 -0.90 16.28
N SER A 56 8.83 -2.13 15.79
CA SER A 56 8.88 -3.34 16.62
C SER A 56 10.32 -3.67 17.02
N ALA A 57 10.46 -4.66 17.90
CA ALA A 57 11.76 -5.20 18.31
C ALA A 57 12.46 -6.02 17.22
N ASP A 58 11.73 -6.54 16.21
CA ASP A 58 12.30 -7.36 15.14
C ASP A 58 11.78 -6.93 13.74
N PRO A 59 12.32 -5.83 13.19
CA PRO A 59 11.99 -5.35 11.85
C PRO A 59 12.23 -6.40 10.74
N LYS A 60 13.18 -7.31 10.96
CA LYS A 60 13.51 -8.31 9.95
C LYS A 60 12.40 -9.34 9.86
N ALA A 61 12.01 -9.96 10.98
CA ALA A 61 10.93 -10.94 11.01
C ALA A 61 9.62 -10.36 10.45
N ASP A 62 9.31 -9.11 10.77
CA ASP A 62 8.14 -8.41 10.26
C ASP A 62 8.17 -8.26 8.73
N VAL A 63 9.32 -7.91 8.14
CA VAL A 63 9.48 -7.83 6.67
C VAL A 63 9.33 -9.20 6.02
N GLU A 64 9.82 -10.27 6.64
CA GLU A 64 9.66 -11.63 6.10
C GLU A 64 8.20 -12.09 6.14
N ALA A 65 7.48 -11.77 7.21
CA ALA A 65 6.07 -12.10 7.37
C ALA A 65 5.18 -11.37 6.36
N VAL A 66 5.38 -10.04 6.19
CA VAL A 66 4.65 -9.24 5.19
C VAL A 66 4.94 -9.73 3.77
N GLU A 67 6.21 -10.01 3.46
CA GLU A 67 6.57 -10.55 2.14
C GLU A 67 5.85 -11.87 1.85
N GLN A 68 5.83 -12.80 2.81
CA GLN A 68 5.16 -14.08 2.65
C GLN A 68 3.65 -13.90 2.43
N HIS A 69 3.00 -13.06 3.23
CA HIS A 69 1.59 -12.71 3.06
C HIS A 69 1.30 -12.14 1.66
N TRP A 70 2.14 -11.22 1.18
CA TRP A 70 1.98 -10.61 -0.14
C TRP A 70 2.15 -11.64 -1.27
N LYS A 71 3.11 -12.56 -1.16
CA LYS A 71 3.28 -13.66 -2.13
C LYS A 71 2.04 -14.55 -2.19
N GLU A 72 1.41 -14.86 -1.05
CA GLU A 72 0.18 -15.66 -0.98
C GLU A 72 -1.01 -14.97 -1.66
N LEU A 73 -1.03 -13.63 -1.65
CA LEU A 73 -1.99 -12.81 -2.38
C LEU A 73 -1.65 -12.64 -3.88
N GLY A 74 -0.59 -13.29 -4.37
CA GLY A 74 -0.15 -13.21 -5.77
C GLY A 74 0.59 -11.91 -6.12
N VAL A 75 1.09 -11.18 -5.12
CA VAL A 75 1.94 -10.00 -5.33
C VAL A 75 3.36 -10.46 -5.61
N THR A 76 4.00 -9.86 -6.62
CA THR A 76 5.44 -10.04 -6.84
C THR A 76 6.20 -9.14 -5.88
N THR A 77 7.06 -9.71 -5.04
CA THR A 77 7.77 -8.99 -3.99
C THR A 77 9.26 -8.85 -4.25
N GLU A 78 9.84 -7.75 -3.78
CA GLU A 78 11.28 -7.49 -3.80
C GLU A 78 11.71 -6.87 -2.46
N ARG A 79 12.52 -7.59 -1.68
CA ARG A 79 13.10 -7.06 -0.44
C ARG A 79 14.18 -6.04 -0.77
N TYR A 80 14.28 -4.99 0.03
CA TYR A 80 15.35 -4.01 -0.07
C TYR A 80 15.86 -3.60 1.32
N GLN A 81 17.07 -3.06 1.34
CA GLN A 81 17.71 -2.53 2.54
C GLN A 81 18.49 -1.27 2.17
N THR A 82 18.39 -0.21 2.98
CA THR A 82 19.25 0.98 2.82
C THR A 82 20.63 0.75 3.47
N GLY A 83 21.66 1.43 2.99
CA GLY A 83 22.96 1.44 3.67
C GLY A 83 22.96 2.29 4.94
N GLY A 84 23.98 2.12 5.79
CA GLY A 84 24.17 2.86 7.04
C GLY A 84 24.16 1.96 8.28
N ASP A 85 24.40 2.56 9.45
CA ASP A 85 24.44 1.86 10.75
C ASP A 85 23.05 1.39 11.21
N ASP A 86 22.01 2.16 10.85
CA ASP A 86 20.59 1.88 11.12
C ASP A 86 19.84 1.67 9.79
N PRO A 87 19.99 0.50 9.14
CA PRO A 87 19.41 0.28 7.83
C PRO A 87 17.89 0.18 7.89
N ILE A 88 17.22 0.85 6.95
CA ILE A 88 15.78 0.67 6.72
C ILE A 88 15.59 -0.62 5.94
N LEU A 89 14.87 -1.56 6.53
CA LEU A 89 14.44 -2.78 5.85
C LEU A 89 13.08 -2.53 5.20
N GLY A 90 12.81 -3.25 4.11
CA GLY A 90 11.50 -3.21 3.51
C GLY A 90 11.29 -4.21 2.41
N VAL A 91 10.06 -4.22 1.91
CA VAL A 91 9.64 -5.02 0.78
C VAL A 91 8.72 -4.17 -0.10
N ARG A 92 8.97 -4.23 -1.41
CA ARG A 92 8.07 -3.66 -2.43
C ARG A 92 7.27 -4.76 -3.07
N GLY A 93 5.99 -4.50 -3.29
CA GLY A 93 5.07 -5.38 -3.98
C GLY A 93 4.58 -4.75 -5.29
N ARG A 94 4.38 -5.57 -6.32
CA ARG A 94 3.73 -5.18 -7.57
C ARG A 94 2.77 -6.27 -8.04
N GLY A 95 1.62 -5.83 -8.57
CA GLY A 95 0.59 -6.73 -9.07
C GLY A 95 -0.19 -7.46 -7.98
N GLY A 96 -1.02 -8.43 -8.38
CA GLY A 96 -2.00 -9.05 -7.49
C GLY A 96 -3.23 -8.16 -7.30
N PRO A 97 -3.79 -8.03 -6.08
CA PRO A 97 -4.99 -7.21 -5.83
C PRO A 97 -4.73 -5.69 -5.94
N VAL A 98 -3.47 -5.27 -5.85
CA VAL A 98 -3.03 -3.86 -5.87
C VAL A 98 -2.04 -3.63 -7.01
N SER A 99 -1.88 -2.39 -7.47
CA SER A 99 -0.89 -2.10 -8.52
C SER A 99 0.52 -2.01 -7.95
N SER A 100 0.66 -1.38 -6.78
CA SER A 100 1.92 -1.31 -6.03
C SER A 100 1.69 -1.33 -4.52
N SER A 101 2.70 -1.77 -3.78
CA SER A 101 2.77 -1.67 -2.32
C SER A 101 4.21 -1.48 -1.83
N ASP A 102 4.40 -0.84 -0.68
CA ASP A 102 5.68 -0.67 0.01
C ASP A 102 5.44 -0.93 1.50
N PHE A 103 6.24 -1.82 2.08
CA PHE A 103 6.35 -1.95 3.53
C PHE A 103 7.76 -1.53 3.92
N ARG A 104 7.83 -0.52 4.76
CA ARG A 104 9.06 0.06 5.27
C ARG A 104 9.12 -0.13 6.76
N ALA A 105 10.15 -0.84 7.21
CA ALA A 105 10.48 -1.02 8.60
C ALA A 105 11.66 -0.10 8.96
N ASP A 106 11.39 1.20 9.13
CA ASP A 106 12.38 2.17 9.60
C ASP A 106 12.52 2.04 11.13
N PRO A 107 13.73 2.15 11.71
CA PRO A 107 13.93 2.09 13.16
C PRO A 107 13.11 3.12 13.96
N ARG A 108 12.69 4.22 13.32
CA ARG A 108 11.83 5.26 13.93
C ARG A 108 10.34 4.96 13.84
N GLY A 109 9.93 3.99 13.02
CA GLY A 109 8.52 3.69 12.78
C GLY A 109 8.31 2.94 11.48
N TYR A 110 7.21 2.22 11.40
CA TYR A 110 6.87 1.43 10.21
C TYR A 110 5.82 2.14 9.37
N THR A 111 5.84 1.86 8.08
CA THR A 111 4.83 2.33 7.13
C THR A 111 4.47 1.20 6.18
N ILE A 112 3.18 0.92 6.06
CA ILE A 112 2.64 0.08 4.97
C ILE A 112 1.79 0.99 4.11
N ASP A 113 2.09 1.05 2.82
CA ASP A 113 1.31 1.79 1.85
C ASP A 113 1.12 0.99 0.55
N GLY A 114 0.15 1.44 -0.24
CA GLY A 114 -0.02 0.93 -1.58
C GLY A 114 -1.02 1.73 -2.39
N SER A 115 -1.18 1.29 -3.64
CA SER A 115 -2.14 1.84 -4.58
C SER A 115 -2.98 0.76 -5.22
N SER A 116 -4.29 0.99 -5.32
CA SER A 116 -5.21 0.07 -6.01
C SER A 116 -4.82 -0.11 -7.48
N GLN A 117 -5.41 -1.10 -8.16
CA GLN A 117 -5.32 -1.06 -9.63
C GLN A 117 -5.97 0.21 -10.17
N CYS A 118 -5.46 0.66 -11.31
CA CYS A 118 -6.08 1.73 -12.06
C CYS A 118 -7.43 1.26 -12.60
N VAL A 119 -8.48 2.06 -12.39
CA VAL A 119 -9.83 1.79 -12.91
C VAL A 119 -10.35 3.00 -13.67
N ALA A 120 -11.30 2.76 -14.57
CA ALA A 120 -11.93 3.84 -15.32
C ALA A 120 -12.69 4.77 -14.36
N GLY A 121 -12.44 6.06 -14.46
CA GLY A 121 -13.04 7.06 -13.61
C GLY A 121 -12.61 8.47 -14.01
N ASP A 122 -13.48 9.44 -13.73
CA ASP A 122 -13.19 10.85 -13.93
C ASP A 122 -12.68 11.44 -12.61
N PHE A 123 -11.36 11.64 -12.54
CA PHE A 123 -10.72 12.16 -11.32
C PHE A 123 -11.29 13.51 -10.90
N GLU A 124 -11.56 14.41 -11.85
CA GLU A 124 -11.98 15.77 -11.55
C GLU A 124 -13.38 15.77 -10.94
N LYS A 125 -14.32 15.03 -11.54
CA LYS A 125 -15.67 14.87 -10.97
C LYS A 125 -15.62 14.21 -9.59
N MET A 126 -14.91 13.09 -9.47
CA MET A 126 -14.89 12.33 -8.21
C MET A 126 -14.15 13.04 -7.08
N SER A 127 -13.14 13.85 -7.40
CA SER A 127 -12.43 14.67 -6.41
C SER A 127 -13.27 15.83 -5.90
N LEU A 128 -14.24 16.32 -6.68
CA LEU A 128 -15.19 17.34 -6.24
C LEU A 128 -16.26 16.72 -5.33
N ASP A 129 -16.82 15.57 -5.71
CA ASP A 129 -17.83 14.84 -4.91
C ASP A 129 -17.29 14.36 -3.55
N SER A 130 -15.97 14.23 -3.40
CA SER A 130 -15.35 13.82 -2.13
C SER A 130 -15.12 14.98 -1.13
N GLN A 131 -15.45 16.22 -1.53
CA GLN A 131 -15.27 17.44 -0.73
C GLN A 131 -16.59 18.03 -0.19
N GLU A 132 -17.73 17.39 -0.48
CA GLU A 132 -19.06 17.69 0.11
C GLU A 132 -19.37 16.72 1.26
#